data_AF-A0A7C3AJ49-F1
#
_entry.id   AF-A0A7C3AJ49-F1
#
_cell.length_a   1.000
_cell.length_b   1.000
_cell.length_c   1.000
_cell.angle_alpha   90.00
_cell.angle_beta   90.00
_cell.angle_gamma   90.00
#
_symmetry.space_group_name_H-M   'P 1'
#
loop_
_entity.id
_entity.type
_entity.pdbx_description
1 polymer ?
#
loop_
_entity_poly.entity_id
_entity_poly.type
_entity_poly.pdbx_seq_one_letter_code
_entity_poly.pdbx_strand_id
1 'polypeptide(L)'
;MIKCLIPYYPQTAQQAGFFRHVRGIIEYLGVFGAILTLLLLVACNSGNKFCSDKYHIEVELPPGWAAVEGPENLFSLRYEGLVAFNSWGQNDFWARAVDMGSSDKYTASIAYSASLVASQIPSGGAYVALVNTDSPPYIDSPTEYELNDLSGLYQPHDWREVGASAYFKTFYRNGSEFQLEIYCHPDASDETLAELNDLLLSWRFLR
;
A
#
# COMPACT_ATOMS: atom_id res chain seq x y z
N MET A 1 -96.81 -37.47 -17.36
CA MET A 1 -95.67 -38.11 -18.05
C MET A 1 -94.43 -37.87 -17.19
N ILE A 2 -93.90 -38.96 -16.59
CA ILE A 2 -92.51 -39.30 -16.19
C ILE A 2 -91.57 -38.23 -15.55
N LYS A 3 -91.00 -38.61 -14.39
CA LYS A 3 -89.84 -38.04 -13.67
C LYS A 3 -88.56 -37.96 -14.55
N CYS A 4 -87.68 -36.99 -14.31
CA CYS A 4 -86.22 -37.24 -14.39
C CYS A 4 -85.36 -36.29 -13.52
N LEU A 5 -84.15 -36.78 -13.25
CA LEU A 5 -83.19 -36.48 -12.18
C LEU A 5 -82.32 -35.19 -12.31
N ILE A 6 -81.65 -34.88 -11.18
CA ILE A 6 -80.66 -33.84 -10.83
C ILE A 6 -79.34 -33.94 -11.65
N PRO A 7 -78.43 -32.93 -11.67
CA PRO A 7 -77.41 -32.85 -10.62
C PRO A 7 -76.97 -31.44 -10.17
N TYR A 8 -76.44 -31.44 -8.95
CA TYR A 8 -75.69 -30.42 -8.23
C TYR A 8 -74.24 -30.39 -8.73
N TYR A 9 -73.62 -29.20 -8.87
CA TYR A 9 -72.16 -29.05 -8.86
C TYR A 9 -71.75 -27.71 -8.23
N PRO A 10 -70.81 -27.69 -7.27
CA PRO A 10 -70.27 -26.47 -6.68
C PRO A 10 -69.10 -25.94 -7.51
N GLN A 11 -69.01 -24.62 -7.71
CA GLN A 11 -67.79 -24.00 -8.20
C GLN A 11 -66.85 -23.66 -7.05
N THR A 12 -65.71 -24.32 -7.12
CA THR A 12 -64.55 -24.30 -6.23
C THR A 12 -63.78 -22.98 -6.27
N ALA A 13 -63.31 -22.63 -5.08
CA ALA A 13 -62.11 -21.88 -4.75
C ALA A 13 -61.07 -21.74 -5.88
N GLN A 14 -60.80 -20.50 -6.32
CA GLN A 14 -59.56 -20.18 -7.04
C GLN A 14 -59.16 -18.69 -6.96
N GLN A 15 -59.07 -18.11 -5.75
CA GLN A 15 -58.54 -16.75 -5.58
C GLN A 15 -57.58 -16.53 -4.40
N ALA A 16 -57.00 -17.59 -3.82
CA ALA A 16 -56.04 -17.44 -2.71
C ALA A 16 -54.57 -17.73 -3.07
N GLY A 17 -54.27 -18.17 -4.30
CA GLY A 17 -52.94 -18.63 -4.69
C GLY A 17 -52.01 -17.58 -5.32
N PHE A 18 -52.54 -16.51 -5.90
CA PHE A 18 -51.74 -15.62 -6.78
C PHE A 18 -50.88 -14.61 -6.00
N PHE A 19 -51.31 -14.19 -4.79
CA PHE A 19 -50.59 -13.20 -4.00
C PHE A 19 -49.41 -13.76 -3.18
N ARG A 20 -49.26 -15.09 -3.07
CA ARG A 20 -48.12 -15.69 -2.35
C ARG A 20 -46.86 -15.86 -3.21
N HIS A 21 -46.98 -15.88 -4.54
CA HIS A 21 -45.81 -16.04 -5.42
C HIS A 21 -45.11 -14.72 -5.76
N VAL A 22 -45.82 -13.59 -5.77
CA VAL A 22 -45.22 -12.28 -6.09
C VAL A 22 -44.36 -11.75 -4.94
N ARG A 23 -44.72 -12.09 -3.69
CA ARG A 23 -43.99 -11.61 -2.50
C ARG A 23 -42.62 -12.28 -2.32
N GLY A 24 -42.47 -13.55 -2.72
CA GLY A 24 -41.18 -14.25 -2.67
C GLY A 24 -40.16 -13.71 -3.69
N ILE A 25 -40.59 -13.33 -4.91
CA ILE A 25 -39.69 -12.87 -5.97
C ILE A 25 -39.07 -11.50 -5.65
N ILE A 26 -39.81 -10.62 -4.96
CA ILE A 26 -39.32 -9.29 -4.57
C ILE A 26 -38.27 -9.38 -3.45
N GLU A 27 -38.40 -10.35 -2.53
CA GLU A 27 -37.40 -10.58 -1.47
C GLU A 27 -36.09 -11.18 -2.04
N TYR A 28 -36.17 -12.07 -3.04
CA TYR A 28 -34.97 -12.61 -3.70
C TYR A 28 -34.19 -11.56 -4.52
N LEU A 29 -34.87 -10.61 -5.17
CA LEU A 29 -34.21 -9.52 -5.90
C LEU A 29 -33.54 -8.49 -4.97
N GLY A 30 -34.11 -8.23 -3.80
CA GLY A 30 -33.50 -7.37 -2.78
C GLY A 30 -32.23 -7.96 -2.18
N VAL A 31 -32.21 -9.27 -1.93
CA VAL A 31 -31.04 -9.98 -1.41
C VAL A 31 -29.94 -10.12 -2.47
N PHE A 32 -30.27 -10.44 -3.72
CA PHE A 32 -29.27 -10.47 -4.81
C PHE A 32 -28.72 -9.08 -5.13
N GLY A 33 -29.56 -8.04 -5.10
CA GLY A 33 -29.12 -6.66 -5.24
C GLY A 33 -28.20 -6.20 -4.11
N ALA A 34 -28.52 -6.53 -2.86
CA ALA A 34 -27.66 -6.23 -1.71
C ALA A 34 -26.34 -7.02 -1.75
N ILE A 35 -26.35 -8.29 -2.14
CA ILE A 35 -25.14 -9.11 -2.31
C ILE A 35 -24.29 -8.59 -3.47
N LEU A 36 -24.88 -8.20 -4.60
CA LEU A 36 -24.14 -7.60 -5.73
C LEU A 36 -23.57 -6.22 -5.38
N THR A 37 -24.28 -5.42 -4.57
CA THR A 37 -23.80 -4.12 -4.08
C THR A 37 -22.70 -4.30 -3.02
N LEU A 38 -22.79 -5.32 -2.17
CA LEU A 38 -21.74 -5.70 -1.23
C LEU A 38 -20.49 -6.24 -1.98
N LEU A 39 -20.68 -7.01 -3.05
CA LEU A 39 -19.61 -7.50 -3.93
C LEU A 39 -18.95 -6.35 -4.74
N LEU A 40 -19.71 -5.34 -5.14
CA LEU A 40 -19.19 -4.15 -5.84
C LEU A 40 -18.51 -3.15 -4.89
N LEU A 41 -18.95 -3.02 -3.62
CA LEU A 41 -18.21 -2.24 -2.62
C LEU A 41 -16.92 -2.93 -2.16
N VAL A 42 -16.83 -4.26 -2.23
CA VAL A 42 -15.60 -5.02 -1.98
C VAL A 42 -14.64 -4.97 -3.20
N ALA A 43 -15.07 -4.49 -4.36
CA ALA A 43 -14.21 -4.38 -5.55
C ALA A 43 -13.23 -3.19 -5.52
N CYS A 44 -13.28 -2.31 -4.50
CA CYS A 44 -12.15 -1.43 -4.14
C CYS A 44 -11.17 -2.10 -3.16
N ASN A 45 -11.43 -3.32 -2.72
CA ASN A 45 -10.74 -4.01 -1.63
C ASN A 45 -10.03 -5.31 -2.07
N SER A 46 -9.85 -5.53 -3.37
CA SER A 46 -9.18 -6.73 -3.89
C SER A 46 -7.68 -6.57 -4.17
N GLY A 47 -7.08 -5.47 -3.72
CA GLY A 47 -5.63 -5.31 -3.66
C GLY A 47 -5.29 -4.40 -2.48
N ASN A 48 -4.41 -4.87 -1.59
CA ASN A 48 -3.86 -4.03 -0.52
C ASN A 48 -3.07 -2.92 -1.22
N LYS A 49 -3.67 -1.76 -1.44
CA LYS A 49 -3.06 -0.67 -2.19
C LYS A 49 -2.85 0.50 -1.25
N PHE A 50 -1.64 1.03 -1.24
CA PHE A 50 -1.30 2.27 -0.56
C PHE A 50 -1.40 3.42 -1.55
N CYS A 51 -2.12 4.48 -1.16
CA CYS A 51 -2.25 5.70 -1.94
C CYS A 51 -1.98 6.90 -1.03
N SER A 52 -1.09 7.78 -1.50
CA SER A 52 -0.81 9.07 -0.89
C SER A 52 -1.24 10.19 -1.81
N ASP A 53 -2.37 10.83 -1.50
CA ASP A 53 -2.82 12.03 -2.22
C ASP A 53 -1.84 13.19 -2.03
N LYS A 54 -1.24 13.27 -0.83
CA LYS A 54 -0.31 14.35 -0.46
C LYS A 54 1.00 14.29 -1.22
N TYR A 55 1.54 13.09 -1.38
CA TYR A 55 2.82 12.89 -2.06
C TYR A 55 2.66 12.37 -3.49
N HIS A 56 1.42 12.27 -3.97
CA HIS A 56 1.08 11.78 -5.30
C HIS A 56 1.76 10.42 -5.57
N ILE A 57 1.61 9.47 -4.65
CA ILE A 57 2.23 8.13 -4.73
C ILE A 57 1.16 7.06 -4.63
N GLU A 58 1.37 5.99 -5.38
CA GLU A 58 0.55 4.81 -5.36
C GLU A 58 1.43 3.56 -5.41
N VAL A 59 1.20 2.59 -4.53
CA VAL A 59 2.00 1.36 -4.40
C VAL A 59 1.07 0.18 -4.06
N GLU A 60 1.28 -0.97 -4.68
CA GLU A 60 0.67 -2.23 -4.23
C GLU A 60 1.44 -2.73 -3.01
N LEU A 61 0.75 -2.87 -1.89
CA LEU A 61 1.29 -3.27 -0.61
C LEU A 61 1.15 -4.79 -0.44
N PRO A 62 2.26 -5.55 -0.35
CA PRO A 62 2.17 -6.98 -0.15
C PRO A 62 1.48 -7.33 1.19
N PRO A 63 0.87 -8.53 1.31
CA PRO A 63 0.26 -8.97 2.57
C PRO A 63 1.26 -8.90 3.73
N GLY A 64 0.82 -8.39 4.89
CA GLY A 64 1.68 -8.29 6.07
C GLY A 64 2.65 -7.11 6.09
N TRP A 65 2.79 -6.38 4.98
CA TRP A 65 3.53 -5.12 4.97
C TRP A 65 2.70 -3.98 5.56
N ALA A 66 3.39 -3.00 6.14
CA ALA A 66 2.81 -1.75 6.61
C ALA A 66 3.41 -0.57 5.85
N ALA A 67 2.62 0.51 5.76
CA ALA A 67 3.02 1.77 5.14
C ALA A 67 2.73 2.92 6.10
N VAL A 68 3.56 3.97 6.04
CA VAL A 68 3.39 5.20 6.81
C VAL A 68 3.69 6.42 5.94
N GLU A 69 2.92 7.48 6.14
CA GLU A 69 3.13 8.80 5.52
C GLU A 69 3.80 9.79 6.47
N GLY A 70 4.49 10.77 5.89
CA GLY A 70 5.14 11.88 6.56
C GLY A 70 4.43 13.24 6.39
N PRO A 71 5.13 14.36 6.70
CA PRO A 71 6.58 14.41 6.86
C PRO A 71 7.05 13.93 8.23
N GLU A 72 8.17 13.23 8.26
CA GLU A 72 8.92 12.92 9.48
C GLU A 72 10.35 13.45 9.36
N ASN A 73 10.85 14.11 10.41
CA ASN A 73 12.23 14.56 10.42
C ASN A 73 13.15 13.36 10.73
N LEU A 74 13.90 12.91 9.72
CA LEU A 74 14.78 11.75 9.85
C LEU A 74 16.16 12.15 10.35
N PHE A 75 16.67 13.30 9.88
CA PHE A 75 17.99 13.81 10.25
C PHE A 75 18.12 15.30 9.98
N SER A 76 18.19 16.11 11.04
CA SER A 76 18.25 17.58 10.91
C SER A 76 17.05 18.11 10.08
N LEU A 77 16.92 19.41 9.89
CA LEU A 77 15.93 19.99 8.95
C LEU A 77 16.27 19.71 7.47
N ARG A 78 17.00 18.64 7.16
CA ARG A 78 17.52 18.33 5.81
C ARG A 78 17.01 17.01 5.25
N TYR A 79 16.57 16.07 6.09
CA TYR A 79 16.02 14.80 5.62
C TYR A 79 14.60 14.67 6.14
N GLU A 80 13.65 14.70 5.22
CA GLU A 80 12.23 14.61 5.48
C GLU A 80 11.68 13.33 4.86
N GLY A 81 11.27 12.38 5.70
CA GLY A 81 10.63 11.15 5.28
C GLY A 81 9.23 11.42 4.77
N LEU A 82 8.91 11.00 3.54
CA LEU A 82 7.62 11.26 2.90
C LEU A 82 6.70 10.04 2.98
N VAL A 83 7.18 8.89 2.54
CA VAL A 83 6.51 7.60 2.70
C VAL A 83 7.51 6.52 3.05
N ALA A 84 7.12 5.55 3.88
CA ALA A 84 7.93 4.38 4.18
C ALA A 84 7.08 3.11 4.25
N PHE A 85 7.71 1.98 3.93
CA PHE A 85 7.14 0.65 3.85
C PHE A 85 8.01 -0.34 4.62
N ASN A 86 7.41 -1.27 5.34
CA ASN A 86 8.13 -2.31 6.05
C ASN A 86 7.44 -3.68 6.00
N SER A 87 8.24 -4.74 5.93
CA SER A 87 7.74 -6.12 5.79
C SER A 87 7.28 -6.78 7.10
N TRP A 88 7.51 -6.15 8.26
CA TRP A 88 7.11 -6.71 9.56
C TRP A 88 5.81 -6.09 10.12
N GLY A 89 5.08 -5.37 9.28
CA GLY A 89 3.70 -4.92 9.57
C GLY A 89 3.59 -3.89 10.69
N GLN A 90 4.67 -3.18 11.02
CA GLN A 90 4.65 -2.16 12.05
C GLN A 90 4.17 -0.83 11.47
N ASN A 91 3.01 -0.38 11.93
CA ASN A 91 2.54 0.98 11.65
C ASN A 91 3.43 2.01 12.37
N ASP A 92 3.49 3.23 11.83
CA ASP A 92 4.20 4.37 12.42
C ASP A 92 5.72 4.19 12.61
N PHE A 93 6.38 3.42 11.73
CA PHE A 93 7.82 3.19 11.77
C PHE A 93 8.60 4.07 10.77
N TRP A 94 9.66 4.72 11.27
CA TRP A 94 10.67 5.41 10.46
C TRP A 94 12.06 5.03 10.94
N ALA A 95 12.98 4.74 10.03
CA ALA A 95 14.40 4.66 10.36
C ALA A 95 14.92 6.09 10.59
N ARG A 96 15.35 6.39 11.81
CA ARG A 96 15.73 7.76 12.20
C ARG A 96 17.23 7.88 12.44
N ALA A 97 17.70 9.11 12.47
CA ALA A 97 19.03 9.40 12.99
C ALA A 97 19.13 9.05 14.48
N VAL A 98 20.34 8.68 14.90
CA VAL A 98 20.64 8.36 16.30
C VAL A 98 21.62 9.39 16.83
N ASP A 99 21.35 9.87 18.04
CA ASP A 99 22.30 10.64 18.82
C ASP A 99 23.42 9.71 19.28
N MET A 100 24.62 9.91 18.74
CA MET A 100 25.78 9.09 19.08
C MET A 100 26.42 9.49 20.42
N GLY A 101 25.86 10.48 21.12
CA GLY A 101 26.32 10.94 22.42
C GLY A 101 27.67 11.64 22.33
N SER A 102 27.66 12.96 22.53
CA SER A 102 28.84 13.70 22.97
C SER A 102 28.64 14.14 24.41
N SER A 103 29.70 14.10 25.22
CA SER A 103 29.69 14.67 26.58
C SER A 103 29.49 16.20 26.57
N ASP A 104 29.68 16.85 25.43
CA ASP A 104 29.44 18.27 25.23
C ASP A 104 28.22 18.51 24.34
N LYS A 105 27.27 19.31 24.85
CA LYS A 105 26.02 19.69 24.14
C LYS A 105 26.23 20.38 22.79
N TYR A 106 27.46 20.77 22.46
CA TYR A 106 27.84 21.44 21.22
C TYR A 106 28.48 20.51 20.17
N THR A 107 28.71 19.24 20.50
CA THR A 107 29.35 18.25 19.61
C THR A 107 28.55 16.96 19.51
N ALA A 108 27.25 16.98 19.85
CA ALA A 108 26.37 15.84 19.58
C ALA A 108 26.40 15.54 18.07
N SER A 109 27.12 14.49 17.69
CA SER A 109 27.17 14.00 16.32
C SER A 109 25.92 13.16 16.11
N ILE A 110 24.89 13.80 15.56
CA ILE A 110 23.73 13.08 15.05
C ILE A 110 24.19 12.41 13.75
N ALA A 111 23.96 11.10 13.61
CA ALA A 111 24.33 10.36 12.41
C ALA A 111 23.06 9.87 11.70
N TYR A 112 23.01 10.00 10.38
CA TYR A 112 22.03 9.33 9.51
C TYR A 112 22.78 8.72 8.35
N SER A 113 22.68 7.40 8.18
CA SER A 113 23.46 6.67 7.19
C SER A 113 22.79 5.34 6.85
N ALA A 114 23.21 4.74 5.72
CA ALA A 114 22.74 3.44 5.29
C ALA A 114 22.91 2.34 6.35
N SER A 115 24.03 2.35 7.07
CA SER A 115 24.29 1.39 8.16
C SER A 115 23.38 1.61 9.35
N LEU A 116 23.04 2.87 9.65
CA LEU A 116 22.14 3.19 10.75
C LEU A 116 20.69 2.80 10.42
N VAL A 117 20.25 3.08 9.18
CA VAL A 117 18.95 2.60 8.68
C VAL A 117 18.89 1.08 8.81
N ALA A 118 19.88 0.37 8.25
CA ALA A 118 19.99 -1.09 8.33
C ALA A 118 19.92 -1.62 9.77
N SER A 119 20.59 -0.96 10.74
CA SER A 119 20.63 -1.41 12.14
C SER A 119 19.29 -1.34 12.88
N GLN A 120 18.32 -0.59 12.35
CA GLN A 120 16.98 -0.45 12.93
C GLN A 120 15.98 -1.47 12.36
N ILE A 121 16.36 -2.18 11.29
CA ILE A 121 15.50 -3.14 10.62
C ILE A 121 15.65 -4.51 11.28
N PRO A 122 14.56 -5.20 11.64
CA PRO A 122 14.64 -6.53 12.23
C PRO A 122 15.24 -7.55 11.26
N SER A 123 15.80 -8.64 11.83
CA SER A 123 16.19 -9.84 11.07
C SER A 123 15.01 -10.35 10.25
N GLY A 124 15.31 -10.79 9.01
CA GLY A 124 14.34 -11.19 8.01
C GLY A 124 13.57 -10.04 7.35
N GLY A 125 13.77 -8.80 7.82
CA GLY A 125 12.98 -7.65 7.39
C GLY A 125 13.46 -6.98 6.11
N ALA A 126 12.53 -6.27 5.47
CA ALA A 126 12.80 -5.35 4.38
C ALA A 126 12.14 -3.98 4.65
N TYR A 127 12.78 -2.93 4.18
CA TYR A 127 12.37 -1.54 4.39
C TYR A 127 12.58 -0.73 3.10
N VAL A 128 11.59 0.08 2.75
CA VAL A 128 11.69 1.04 1.64
C VAL A 128 11.22 2.39 2.14
N ALA A 129 11.93 3.47 1.82
CA ALA A 129 11.48 4.82 2.11
C ALA A 129 11.77 5.78 0.95
N LEU A 130 10.89 6.76 0.79
CA LEU A 130 11.16 7.93 -0.02
C LEU A 130 11.41 9.11 0.91
N VAL A 131 12.58 9.71 0.76
CA VAL A 131 13.06 10.82 1.59
C VAL A 131 13.31 12.03 0.70
N ASN A 132 12.83 13.21 1.11
CA ASN A 132 13.28 14.48 0.54
C ASN A 132 14.56 14.90 1.28
N THR A 133 15.61 15.21 0.52
CA THR A 133 16.93 15.56 1.07
C THR A 133 17.16 17.08 1.18
N ASP A 134 16.15 17.91 0.85
CA ASP A 134 16.12 19.38 0.96
C ASP A 134 17.43 20.07 0.54
N SER A 135 18.15 19.42 -0.37
CA SER A 135 19.46 19.86 -0.83
C SER A 135 19.19 20.81 -1.98
N PRO A 136 19.61 22.09 -1.88
CA PRO A 136 19.45 23.01 -2.98
C PRO A 136 20.13 22.39 -4.21
N PRO A 137 19.50 22.47 -5.39
CA PRO A 137 20.05 21.87 -6.60
C PRO A 137 21.52 22.27 -6.73
N TYR A 138 22.41 21.27 -6.81
CA TYR A 138 23.80 21.54 -7.17
C TYR A 138 23.82 22.26 -8.52
N ILE A 139 24.84 23.09 -8.76
CA ILE A 139 24.97 23.91 -9.99
C ILE A 139 24.91 23.04 -11.27
N ASP A 140 25.23 21.73 -11.14
CA ASP A 140 24.98 20.69 -12.13
C ASP A 140 23.77 19.83 -11.71
N SER A 141 22.58 20.44 -11.64
CA SER A 141 21.39 19.74 -11.14
C SER A 141 21.11 18.52 -12.02
N PRO A 142 20.90 17.33 -11.43
CA PRO A 142 20.58 16.15 -12.21
C PRO A 142 19.27 16.38 -12.99
N THR A 143 19.22 15.85 -14.21
CA THR A 143 18.03 15.90 -15.06
C THR A 143 16.80 15.40 -14.31
N GLU A 144 15.70 16.13 -14.46
CA GLU A 144 14.37 15.76 -13.96
C GLU A 144 14.00 14.31 -14.35
N TYR A 145 13.49 13.55 -13.39
CA TYR A 145 13.05 12.18 -13.60
C TYR A 145 11.60 12.16 -14.11
N GLU A 146 11.46 11.86 -15.41
CA GLU A 146 10.20 12.01 -16.15
C GLU A 146 9.25 10.79 -16.08
N LEU A 147 9.76 9.62 -15.70
CA LEU A 147 8.93 8.40 -15.65
C LEU A 147 7.98 8.44 -14.45
N ASN A 148 6.80 7.83 -14.58
CA ASN A 148 5.80 7.78 -13.52
C ASN A 148 5.93 6.53 -12.64
N ASP A 149 7.06 5.84 -12.69
CA ASP A 149 7.36 4.63 -11.93
C ASP A 149 8.87 4.57 -11.61
N LEU A 150 9.33 3.52 -10.94
CA LEU A 150 10.74 3.35 -10.59
C LEU A 150 11.59 2.63 -11.67
N SER A 151 11.04 2.33 -12.86
CA SER A 151 11.71 1.47 -13.85
C SER A 151 13.01 2.03 -14.43
N GLY A 152 13.18 3.37 -14.44
CA GLY A 152 14.41 4.04 -14.84
C GLY A 152 15.44 4.15 -13.71
N LEU A 153 15.06 3.83 -12.48
CA LEU A 153 15.93 3.90 -11.28
C LEU A 153 16.35 2.52 -10.79
N TYR A 154 15.56 1.49 -11.07
CA TYR A 154 15.71 0.16 -10.51
C TYR A 154 15.33 -0.95 -11.50
N GLN A 155 15.95 -2.12 -11.32
CA GLN A 155 15.59 -3.39 -11.95
C GLN A 155 15.58 -4.49 -10.87
N PRO A 156 14.62 -5.42 -10.89
CA PRO A 156 14.55 -6.51 -9.91
C PRO A 156 15.85 -7.30 -9.78
N HIS A 157 16.29 -7.51 -8.54
CA HIS A 157 17.47 -8.29 -8.21
C HIS A 157 17.42 -8.77 -6.75
N ASP A 158 18.45 -9.51 -6.33
CA ASP A 158 18.57 -9.95 -4.94
C ASP A 158 19.13 -8.83 -4.06
N TRP A 159 18.23 -8.17 -3.33
CA TRP A 159 18.57 -7.07 -2.43
C TRP A 159 19.39 -7.50 -1.20
N ARG A 160 19.42 -8.80 -0.88
CA ARG A 160 20.22 -9.34 0.23
C ARG A 160 21.72 -9.25 -0.08
N GLU A 161 22.08 -9.23 -1.35
CA GLU A 161 23.47 -9.13 -1.83
C GLU A 161 24.07 -7.72 -1.66
N VAL A 162 23.23 -6.70 -1.45
CA VAL A 162 23.68 -5.34 -1.09
C VAL A 162 24.42 -5.36 0.27
N GLY A 163 24.17 -6.39 1.08
CA GLY A 163 24.89 -6.65 2.32
C GLY A 163 24.32 -5.87 3.51
N ALA A 164 25.18 -5.51 4.47
CA ALA A 164 24.77 -4.90 5.74
C ALA A 164 24.41 -3.40 5.64
N SER A 165 24.21 -2.86 4.43
CA SER A 165 23.94 -1.43 4.22
C SER A 165 22.71 -1.25 3.35
N ALA A 166 21.91 -0.22 3.66
CA ALA A 166 20.85 0.21 2.75
C ALA A 166 21.41 0.70 1.41
N TYR A 167 20.70 0.41 0.34
CA TYR A 167 20.88 1.02 -0.97
C TYR A 167 20.22 2.40 -1.00
N PHE A 168 20.91 3.39 -1.55
CA PHE A 168 20.38 4.73 -1.78
C PHE A 168 20.45 5.10 -3.26
N LYS A 169 19.35 5.62 -3.78
CA LYS A 169 19.27 6.21 -5.12
C LYS A 169 18.65 7.58 -5.07
N THR A 170 19.45 8.58 -5.41
CA THR A 170 18.99 9.96 -5.55
C THR A 170 18.44 10.20 -6.95
N PHE A 171 17.34 10.95 -7.03
CA PHE A 171 16.75 11.43 -8.28
C PHE A 171 16.01 12.76 -8.03
N TYR A 172 15.86 13.56 -9.08
CA TYR A 172 15.19 14.86 -8.99
C TYR A 172 13.81 14.77 -9.62
N ARG A 173 12.78 15.23 -8.92
CA ARG A 173 11.41 15.26 -9.43
C ARG A 173 10.62 16.41 -8.83
N ASN A 174 9.75 17.04 -9.61
CA ASN A 174 8.91 18.19 -9.28
C ASN A 174 9.69 19.32 -8.58
N GLY A 175 10.93 19.58 -9.01
CA GLY A 175 11.75 20.63 -8.42
C GLY A 175 12.37 20.29 -7.06
N SER A 176 12.35 19.02 -6.65
CA SER A 176 12.91 18.55 -5.37
C SER A 176 13.83 17.34 -5.57
N GLU A 177 14.85 17.23 -4.72
CA GLU A 177 15.73 16.06 -4.69
C GLU A 177 15.15 15.00 -3.74
N PHE A 178 14.93 13.81 -4.27
CA PHE A 178 14.48 12.66 -3.51
C PHE A 178 15.57 11.60 -3.42
N GLN A 179 15.60 10.90 -2.30
CA GLN A 179 16.40 9.71 -2.07
C GLN A 179 15.45 8.54 -1.83
N LEU A 180 15.52 7.53 -2.71
CA LEU A 180 14.92 6.23 -2.49
C LEU A 180 15.88 5.39 -1.64
N GLU A 181 15.39 4.94 -0.49
CA GLU A 181 16.11 4.09 0.44
C GLU A 181 15.53 2.69 0.42
N ILE A 182 16.38 1.69 0.23
CA ILE A 182 15.98 0.28 0.17
C ILE A 182 16.92 -0.54 1.03
N TYR A 183 16.37 -1.33 1.92
CA TYR A 183 17.13 -2.32 2.68
C TYR A 183 16.39 -3.65 2.70
N CYS A 184 17.13 -4.73 2.54
CA CYS A 184 16.66 -6.09 2.71
C CYS A 184 17.70 -6.84 3.54
N HIS A 185 17.29 -7.38 4.69
CA HIS A 185 18.22 -8.05 5.59
C HIS A 185 18.81 -9.29 4.90
N PRO A 186 20.12 -9.61 5.06
CA PRO A 186 20.75 -10.75 4.37
C PRO A 186 20.14 -12.14 4.62
N ASP A 187 19.37 -12.29 5.69
CA ASP A 187 18.64 -13.52 6.05
C ASP A 187 17.14 -13.48 5.70
N ALA A 188 16.70 -12.44 4.98
CA ALA A 188 15.33 -12.34 4.48
C ALA A 188 14.99 -13.54 3.59
N SER A 189 13.75 -14.02 3.72
CA SER A 189 13.25 -15.13 2.92
C SER A 189 13.14 -14.73 1.44
N ASP A 190 13.08 -15.73 0.55
CA ASP A 190 12.79 -15.48 -0.86
C ASP A 190 11.41 -14.84 -1.06
N GLU A 191 10.46 -15.12 -0.16
CA GLU A 191 9.14 -14.50 -0.15
C GLU A 191 9.23 -13.00 0.14
N THR A 192 9.91 -12.58 1.21
CA THR A 192 10.11 -11.15 1.52
C THR A 192 10.88 -10.43 0.41
N LEU A 193 11.86 -11.10 -0.20
CA LEU A 193 12.59 -10.55 -1.34
C LEU A 193 11.67 -10.36 -2.57
N ALA A 194 10.83 -11.34 -2.88
CA ALA A 194 9.87 -11.25 -3.98
C ALA A 194 8.87 -10.12 -3.74
N GLU A 195 8.30 -10.03 -2.53
CA GLU A 195 7.38 -8.97 -2.13
C GLU A 195 8.01 -7.58 -2.21
N LEU A 196 9.28 -7.43 -1.78
CA LEU A 196 10.02 -6.18 -1.92
C LEU A 196 10.15 -5.79 -3.40
N ASN A 197 10.52 -6.73 -4.26
CA ASN A 197 10.66 -6.46 -5.69
C ASN A 197 9.32 -6.09 -6.33
N ASP A 198 8.23 -6.76 -5.95
CA ASP A 198 6.87 -6.48 -6.41
C ASP A 198 6.40 -5.11 -5.95
N LEU A 199 6.64 -4.75 -4.69
CA LEU A 199 6.36 -3.41 -4.13
C LEU A 199 7.04 -2.33 -4.98
N LEU A 200 8.34 -2.47 -5.26
CA LEU A 200 9.10 -1.51 -6.07
C LEU A 200 8.61 -1.43 -7.52
N LEU A 201 8.23 -2.55 -8.12
CA LEU A 201 7.67 -2.60 -9.48
C LEU A 201 6.27 -1.98 -9.57
N SER A 202 5.50 -2.04 -8.49
CA SER A 202 4.16 -1.47 -8.43
C SER A 202 4.15 0.05 -8.22
N TRP A 203 5.28 0.63 -7.79
CA TRP A 203 5.36 2.04 -7.42
C TRP A 203 5.02 2.98 -8.57
N ARG A 204 4.05 3.87 -8.35
CA ARG A 204 3.63 4.91 -9.30
C ARG A 204 3.71 6.28 -8.67
N PHE A 205 4.25 7.22 -9.43
CA PHE A 205 4.14 8.65 -9.17
C PHE A 205 2.92 9.17 -9.94
N LEU A 206 1.92 9.62 -9.19
CA LEU A 206 0.73 10.26 -9.70
C LEU A 206 1.07 11.69 -10.16
N ARG A 207 0.18 12.24 -11.00
CA ARG A 207 0.29 13.61 -11.52
C ARG A 207 -0.52 14.59 -10.69
#